data_AF-T1AXQ5-F1
#
_entry.id   AF-T1AXQ5-F1
#
_cell.length_a   1.000
_cell.length_b   1.000
_cell.length_c   1.000
_cell.angle_alpha   90.00
_cell.angle_beta   90.00
_cell.angle_gamma   90.00
#
_symmetry.space_group_name_H-M   'P 1'
#
loop_
_entity.id
_entity.type
_entity.pdbx_description
1 polymer ?
#
loop_
_entity_poly.entity_id
_entity_poly.type
_entity_poly.pdbx_seq_one_letter_code
_entity_poly.pdbx_strand_id
1 'polypeptide(L)'
;MLDRFAVVGPAESEFRGPAWYDRAFARQFKLRIGRRDGEIQFNPNEKRPVHRWWPYVQGFSAGFVADTCRRYGARRGSTVFDPFCGSGTVPVTARMVGAKGVGIDMMPIAAFVAAAKCQWQTDPAILWKEALRIVANRSPPTIGKPFLKETDRQFKPEVLQSL
;
A
#
# COMPACT_ATOMS: atom_id res chain seq x y z
N MET A 1 51.11 7.77 21.90
CA MET A 1 50.83 6.59 21.07
C MET A 1 49.35 6.64 20.76
N LEU A 2 48.98 7.29 19.64
CA LEU A 2 47.60 7.38 19.17
C LEU A 2 47.49 6.46 17.96
N ASP A 3 46.82 5.34 18.13
CA ASP A 3 46.61 4.38 17.05
C ASP A 3 45.75 5.03 15.97
N ARG A 4 46.35 5.13 14.78
CA ARG A 4 45.65 5.48 13.55
C ARG A 4 44.78 4.28 13.18
N PHE A 5 43.47 4.38 13.39
CA PHE A 5 42.53 3.48 12.73
C PHE A 5 42.51 3.82 11.23
N ALA A 6 43.17 3.00 10.41
CA ALA A 6 42.96 2.99 8.97
C ALA A 6 41.72 2.14 8.68
N VAL A 7 40.60 2.80 8.35
CA VAL A 7 39.48 2.10 7.72
C VAL A 7 39.93 1.78 6.29
N VAL A 8 40.36 0.54 6.06
CA VAL A 8 40.58 0.02 4.71
C VAL A 8 39.21 -0.36 4.13
N GLY A 9 38.43 0.64 3.74
CA GLY A 9 37.34 0.46 2.78
C GLY A 9 37.91 0.50 1.36
N PRO A 10 37.22 -0.04 0.34
CA PRO A 10 37.62 0.15 -1.05
C PRO A 10 37.87 1.64 -1.31
N ALA A 11 39.00 1.94 -1.97
CA ALA A 11 39.42 3.30 -2.29
C ALA A 11 38.25 4.10 -2.91
N GLU A 12 38.09 5.35 -2.48
CA GLU A 12 37.24 6.40 -3.04
C GLU A 12 36.27 5.97 -4.16
N SER A 13 35.03 5.68 -3.74
CA SER A 13 33.83 5.36 -4.52
C SER A 13 33.99 5.11 -6.03
N GLU A 14 33.86 3.86 -6.46
CA GLU A 14 33.52 3.48 -7.85
C GLU A 14 32.13 4.00 -8.31
N PHE A 15 31.51 4.90 -7.55
CA PHE A 15 30.23 5.49 -7.87
C PHE A 15 30.31 6.19 -9.23
N ARG A 16 29.54 5.69 -10.18
CA ARG A 16 29.36 6.33 -11.48
C ARG A 16 28.14 7.24 -11.41
N GLY A 17 28.10 8.31 -12.21
CA GLY A 17 26.91 9.15 -12.28
C GLY A 17 25.66 8.37 -12.74
N PRO A 18 24.43 8.83 -12.44
CA PRO A 18 23.18 8.13 -12.77
C PRO A 18 23.06 7.66 -14.22
N ALA A 19 23.52 8.49 -15.17
CA ALA A 19 23.49 8.15 -16.59
C ALA A 19 24.33 6.92 -16.97
N TRP A 20 25.38 6.61 -16.20
CA TRP A 20 26.13 5.37 -16.38
C TRP A 20 25.29 4.16 -15.99
N TYR A 21 24.59 4.22 -14.85
CA TYR A 21 23.71 3.14 -14.40
C TYR A 21 22.55 2.93 -15.36
N ASP A 22 21.94 4.00 -15.88
CA ASP A 22 20.90 3.90 -16.91
C ASP A 22 21.41 3.15 -18.14
N ARG A 23 22.58 3.55 -18.68
CA ARG A 23 23.18 2.87 -19.84
C ARG A 23 23.58 1.43 -19.54
N ALA A 24 24.14 1.17 -18.37
CA ALA A 24 24.56 -0.16 -17.95
C ALA A 24 23.35 -1.10 -17.85
N PHE A 25 22.27 -0.66 -17.19
CA PHE A 25 21.03 -1.40 -17.07
C PHE A 25 20.37 -1.64 -18.44
N ALA A 26 20.25 -0.58 -19.26
CA ALA A 26 19.70 -0.69 -20.62
C ALA A 26 20.47 -1.71 -21.47
N ARG A 27 21.81 -1.69 -21.40
CA ARG A 27 22.68 -2.64 -22.11
C ARG A 27 22.54 -4.06 -21.58
N GLN A 28 22.57 -4.23 -20.26
CA GLN A 28 22.51 -5.55 -19.61
C GLN A 28 21.19 -6.27 -19.93
N PHE A 29 20.06 -5.56 -19.82
CA PHE A 29 18.73 -6.14 -20.03
C PHE A 29 18.21 -5.97 -21.47
N LYS A 30 18.97 -5.30 -22.35
CA LYS A 30 18.58 -4.97 -23.73
C LYS A 30 17.24 -4.22 -23.78
N LEU A 31 17.06 -3.25 -22.88
CA LEU A 31 15.83 -2.46 -22.71
C LEU A 31 16.06 -1.00 -23.09
N ARG A 32 15.01 -0.36 -23.63
CA ARG A 32 14.98 1.10 -23.79
C ARG A 32 14.44 1.75 -22.52
N ILE A 33 15.28 2.48 -21.80
CA ILE A 33 14.85 3.31 -20.68
C ILE A 33 14.18 4.57 -21.24
N GLY A 34 13.06 4.96 -20.65
CA GLY A 34 12.32 6.17 -21.01
C GLY A 34 11.74 6.84 -19.78
N ARG A 35 11.21 8.05 -19.95
CA ARG A 35 10.45 8.73 -18.91
C ARG A 35 8.98 8.33 -18.99
N ARG A 36 8.34 8.23 -17.82
CA ARG A 36 6.90 8.11 -17.68
C ARG A 36 6.40 9.37 -17.01
N ASP A 37 5.48 10.05 -17.66
CA ASP A 37 4.73 11.14 -17.06
C ASP A 37 3.52 10.59 -16.28
N GLY A 38 3.08 11.32 -15.26
CA GLY A 38 1.88 11.00 -14.49
C GLY A 38 2.14 10.51 -13.07
N GLU A 39 1.04 10.17 -12.38
CA GLU A 39 1.05 9.80 -10.97
C GLU A 39 1.77 8.46 -10.74
N ILE A 40 2.66 8.41 -9.76
CA ILE A 40 3.32 7.17 -9.30
C ILE A 40 3.05 6.92 -7.81
N GLN A 41 3.06 7.96 -6.99
CA GLN A 41 2.92 7.87 -5.53
C GLN A 41 1.46 7.70 -5.08
N PHE A 42 1.25 7.20 -3.86
CA PHE A 42 -0.08 6.88 -3.34
C PHE A 42 -1.03 8.06 -3.20
N ASN A 43 -0.57 9.28 -2.87
CA ASN A 43 -1.40 10.40 -2.41
C ASN A 43 -2.72 10.63 -3.18
N PRO A 44 -2.78 10.55 -4.53
CA PRO A 44 -4.03 10.72 -5.27
C PRO A 44 -5.13 9.71 -4.88
N ASN A 45 -4.76 8.56 -4.33
CA ASN A 45 -5.67 7.50 -3.89
C ASN A 45 -6.56 7.91 -2.72
N GLU A 46 -6.18 8.91 -1.94
CA GLU A 46 -6.99 9.44 -0.82
C GLU A 46 -8.32 10.03 -1.29
N LYS A 47 -8.42 10.40 -2.57
CA LYS A 47 -9.65 10.94 -3.18
C LYS A 47 -10.38 9.91 -4.06
N ARG A 48 -9.80 8.74 -4.30
CA ARG A 48 -10.35 7.75 -5.24
C ARG A 48 -11.29 6.76 -4.51
N PRO A 49 -12.44 6.39 -5.11
CA PRO A 49 -13.32 5.37 -4.55
C PRO A 49 -12.57 4.09 -4.21
N VAL A 50 -12.96 3.42 -3.12
CA VAL A 50 -12.35 2.19 -2.58
C VAL A 50 -10.89 2.35 -2.10
N HIS A 51 -10.02 2.94 -2.90
CA HIS A 51 -8.62 3.17 -2.55
C HIS A 51 -8.48 4.01 -1.27
N ARG A 52 -9.33 5.02 -1.11
CA ARG A 52 -9.38 5.90 0.07
C ARG A 52 -9.80 5.23 1.39
N TRP A 53 -10.25 3.98 1.38
CA TRP A 53 -10.66 3.29 2.61
C TRP A 53 -9.51 3.08 3.60
N TRP A 54 -8.26 3.15 3.14
CA TRP A 54 -7.08 3.04 4.00
C TRP A 54 -5.90 3.80 3.38
N PRO A 55 -5.33 4.82 4.06
CA PRO A 55 -4.14 5.53 3.60
C PRO A 55 -2.91 4.63 3.69
N TYR A 56 -2.10 4.55 2.62
CA TYR A 56 -0.97 3.62 2.57
C TYR A 56 0.23 4.25 1.86
N VAL A 57 1.13 4.85 2.64
CA VAL A 57 2.27 5.65 2.13
C VAL A 57 3.21 4.84 1.25
N GLN A 58 3.40 3.54 1.50
CA GLN A 58 4.26 2.67 0.70
C GLN A 58 3.63 2.20 -0.63
N GLY A 59 2.40 2.63 -0.95
CA GLY A 59 1.68 2.19 -2.14
C GLY A 59 1.96 3.01 -3.40
N PHE A 60 1.60 2.45 -4.54
CA PHE A 60 1.57 3.18 -5.82
C PHE A 60 0.21 3.86 -6.05
N SER A 61 0.16 4.81 -7.00
CA SER A 61 -1.08 5.43 -7.46
C SER A 61 -1.97 4.43 -8.22
N ALA A 62 -3.28 4.52 -8.04
CA ALA A 62 -4.23 3.74 -8.85
C ALA A 62 -4.17 4.15 -10.33
N GLY A 63 -3.79 5.40 -10.63
CA GLY A 63 -3.59 5.87 -12.00
C GLY A 63 -2.46 5.10 -12.70
N PHE A 64 -1.34 4.90 -12.01
CA PHE A 64 -0.23 4.10 -12.51
C PHE A 64 -0.64 2.68 -12.85
N VAL A 65 -1.36 2.03 -11.94
CA VAL A 65 -1.81 0.66 -12.17
C VAL A 65 -2.81 0.62 -13.33
N ALA A 66 -3.76 1.55 -13.40
CA ALA A 66 -4.76 1.58 -14.47
C ALA A 66 -4.12 1.77 -15.85
N ASP A 67 -3.14 2.67 -15.97
CA ASP A 67 -2.42 2.90 -17.22
C ASP A 67 -1.57 1.69 -17.60
N THR A 68 -0.94 1.05 -16.61
CA THR A 68 -0.16 -0.18 -16.82
C THR A 68 -1.07 -1.31 -17.31
N CYS A 69 -2.21 -1.52 -16.64
CA CYS A 69 -3.21 -2.52 -17.05
C CYS A 69 -3.68 -2.27 -18.49
N ARG A 70 -4.02 -1.03 -18.84
CA ARG A 70 -4.46 -0.66 -20.20
C ARG A 70 -3.36 -0.86 -21.22
N ARG A 71 -2.13 -0.45 -20.93
CA ARG A 71 -0.96 -0.61 -21.81
C ARG A 71 -0.69 -2.07 -22.15
N TYR A 72 -0.86 -2.98 -21.19
CA TYR A 72 -0.63 -4.41 -21.39
C TYR A 72 -1.92 -5.19 -21.71
N GLY A 73 -3.03 -4.50 -21.99
CA GLY A 73 -4.26 -5.12 -22.51
C GLY A 73 -5.04 -5.95 -21.49
N ALA A 74 -4.87 -5.67 -20.19
CA ALA A 74 -5.67 -6.30 -19.13
C ALA A 74 -7.15 -5.94 -19.31
N ARG A 75 -7.98 -6.96 -19.42
CA ARG A 75 -9.41 -6.85 -19.71
C ARG A 75 -10.18 -8.00 -19.05
N ARG A 76 -11.48 -8.09 -19.31
CA ARG A 76 -12.29 -9.25 -18.90
C ARG A 76 -11.64 -10.56 -19.40
N GLY A 77 -11.41 -11.49 -18.47
CA GLY A 77 -10.70 -12.75 -18.70
C GLY A 77 -9.20 -12.71 -18.40
N SER A 78 -8.59 -11.52 -18.28
CA SER A 78 -7.20 -11.38 -17.81
C SER A 78 -7.12 -11.53 -16.29
N THR A 79 -5.97 -12.00 -15.80
CA THR A 79 -5.61 -11.96 -14.38
C THR A 79 -4.38 -11.09 -14.19
N VAL A 80 -4.47 -10.12 -13.28
CA VAL A 80 -3.36 -9.28 -12.83
C VAL A 80 -2.97 -9.74 -11.44
N PHE A 81 -1.71 -10.11 -11.27
CA PHE A 81 -1.18 -10.64 -10.02
C PHE A 81 -0.14 -9.70 -9.40
N ASP A 82 -0.26 -9.45 -8.11
CA ASP A 82 0.70 -8.69 -7.31
C ASP A 82 1.18 -9.49 -6.09
N PRO A 83 2.43 -9.98 -6.08
CA PRO A 83 2.95 -10.80 -4.97
C PRO A 83 3.26 -10.00 -3.70
N PHE A 84 3.17 -8.66 -3.72
CA PHE A 84 3.44 -7.76 -2.59
C PHE A 84 2.38 -6.65 -2.53
N CYS A 85 1.11 -7.04 -2.48
CA CYS A 85 0.01 -6.16 -2.84
C CYS A 85 -0.29 -5.06 -1.82
N GLY A 86 0.29 -5.12 -0.61
CA GLY A 86 0.05 -4.19 0.48
C GLY A 86 -1.45 -4.02 0.75
N SER A 87 -1.92 -2.77 0.79
CA SER A 87 -3.34 -2.47 0.93
C SER A 87 -4.18 -2.64 -0.35
N GLY A 88 -3.62 -3.24 -1.40
CA GLY A 88 -4.37 -3.77 -2.54
C GLY A 88 -4.53 -2.83 -3.74
N THR A 89 -3.67 -1.83 -3.95
CA THR A 89 -3.82 -0.93 -5.13
C THR A 89 -3.93 -1.71 -6.43
N VAL A 90 -3.05 -2.70 -6.66
CA VAL A 90 -3.05 -3.50 -7.90
C VAL A 90 -4.33 -4.32 -8.08
N PRO A 91 -4.69 -5.25 -7.17
CA PRO A 91 -5.88 -6.07 -7.35
C PRO A 91 -7.19 -5.27 -7.42
N VAL A 92 -7.29 -4.16 -6.66
CA VAL A 92 -8.44 -3.25 -6.71
C VAL A 92 -8.53 -2.58 -8.08
N THR A 93 -7.46 -1.93 -8.55
CA THR A 93 -7.50 -1.24 -9.83
C THR A 93 -7.69 -2.21 -11.00
N ALA A 94 -7.08 -3.41 -10.95
CA ALA A 94 -7.30 -4.45 -11.95
C ALA A 94 -8.79 -4.81 -12.09
N ARG A 95 -9.49 -4.96 -10.96
CA ARG A 95 -10.93 -5.22 -10.93
C ARG A 95 -11.74 -4.03 -11.45
N MET A 96 -11.34 -2.79 -11.16
CA MET A 96 -11.99 -1.59 -11.70
C MET A 96 -11.87 -1.46 -13.22
N VAL A 97 -10.79 -1.94 -13.84
CA VAL A 97 -10.63 -1.97 -15.30
C VAL A 97 -11.23 -3.22 -15.96
N GLY A 98 -11.95 -4.05 -15.19
CA GLY A 98 -12.67 -5.22 -15.67
C GLY A 98 -11.86 -6.52 -15.74
N ALA A 99 -10.62 -6.53 -15.24
CA ALA A 99 -9.80 -7.74 -15.11
C ALA A 99 -10.00 -8.44 -13.75
N LYS A 100 -9.48 -9.66 -13.59
CA LYS A 100 -9.37 -10.31 -12.28
C LYS A 100 -8.10 -9.80 -11.58
N GLY A 101 -8.24 -9.26 -10.37
CA GLY A 101 -7.10 -8.90 -9.52
C GLY A 101 -6.83 -10.00 -8.49
N VAL A 102 -5.56 -10.39 -8.34
CA VAL A 102 -5.10 -11.32 -7.29
C VAL A 102 -3.87 -10.71 -6.63
N GLY A 103 -3.77 -10.79 -5.31
CA GLY A 103 -2.58 -10.33 -4.61
C GLY A 103 -2.30 -11.11 -3.34
N ILE A 104 -1.04 -11.11 -2.95
CA ILE A 104 -0.53 -11.71 -1.72
C ILE A 104 0.27 -10.63 -0.98
N ASP A 105 0.20 -10.61 0.34
CA ASP A 105 1.07 -9.79 1.17
C ASP A 105 1.32 -10.50 2.51
N MET A 106 2.51 -10.32 3.09
CA MET A 106 2.86 -10.92 4.38
C MET A 106 2.28 -10.14 5.56
N MET A 107 1.98 -8.86 5.40
CA MET A 107 1.42 -8.02 6.47
C MET A 107 -0.09 -8.29 6.61
N PRO A 108 -0.55 -8.94 7.69
CA PRO A 108 -1.93 -9.43 7.77
C PRO A 108 -2.98 -8.32 7.69
N ILE A 109 -2.70 -7.15 8.28
CA ILE A 109 -3.61 -6.00 8.24
C ILE A 109 -3.74 -5.42 6.83
N ALA A 110 -2.64 -5.35 6.06
CA ALA A 110 -2.67 -4.90 4.67
C ALA A 110 -3.45 -5.88 3.79
N ALA A 111 -3.16 -7.18 3.92
CA ALA A 111 -3.87 -8.23 3.20
C ALA A 111 -5.38 -8.24 3.52
N PHE A 112 -5.76 -8.05 4.78
CA PHE A 112 -7.16 -7.89 5.19
C PHE A 112 -7.81 -6.69 4.51
N VAL A 113 -7.15 -5.52 4.56
CA VAL A 113 -7.62 -4.30 3.90
C VAL A 113 -7.76 -4.50 2.39
N ALA A 114 -6.78 -5.14 1.74
CA ALA A 114 -6.82 -5.43 0.32
C ALA A 114 -8.00 -6.35 -0.04
N ALA A 115 -8.24 -7.40 0.76
CA ALA A 115 -9.37 -8.31 0.59
C ALA A 115 -10.71 -7.59 0.75
N ALA A 116 -10.88 -6.80 1.81
CA ALA A 116 -12.08 -5.99 2.03
C ALA A 116 -12.29 -4.98 0.88
N LYS A 117 -11.21 -4.29 0.49
CA LYS A 117 -11.20 -3.39 -0.67
C LYS A 117 -11.49 -4.12 -1.99
N CYS A 118 -11.49 -5.44 -2.10
CA CYS A 118 -11.89 -6.15 -3.33
C CYS A 118 -13.35 -6.61 -3.31
N GLN A 119 -14.07 -6.41 -2.21
CA GLN A 119 -15.44 -6.87 -1.97
C GLN A 119 -16.45 -5.72 -1.94
N TRP A 120 -16.41 -4.82 -2.93
CA TRP A 120 -17.34 -3.68 -3.00
C TRP A 120 -18.70 -3.98 -3.65
N GLN A 121 -18.94 -5.21 -4.09
CA GLN A 121 -20.21 -5.64 -4.70
C GLN A 121 -21.19 -6.11 -3.61
N THR A 122 -21.37 -5.30 -2.57
CA THR A 122 -22.29 -5.59 -1.46
C THR A 122 -23.65 -4.98 -1.75
N ASP A 123 -24.72 -5.72 -1.48
CA ASP A 123 -26.08 -5.18 -1.50
C ASP A 123 -26.22 -4.07 -0.45
N PRO A 124 -26.59 -2.83 -0.86
CA PRO A 124 -26.79 -1.72 0.06
C PRO A 124 -27.80 -2.02 1.18
N ALA A 125 -28.83 -2.82 0.90
CA ALA A 125 -29.83 -3.19 1.90
C ALA A 125 -29.24 -4.09 2.98
N ILE A 126 -28.39 -5.06 2.58
CA ILE A 126 -27.66 -5.92 3.52
C ILE A 126 -26.68 -5.08 4.34
N LEU A 127 -25.90 -4.19 3.69
CA LEU A 127 -24.96 -3.31 4.38
C LEU A 127 -25.67 -2.45 5.43
N TRP A 128 -26.80 -1.84 5.06
CA TRP A 128 -27.57 -0.99 5.97
C TRP A 128 -28.13 -1.78 7.16
N LYS A 129 -28.68 -2.97 6.89
CA LYS A 129 -29.18 -3.87 7.94
C LYS A 129 -28.08 -4.28 8.92
N GLU A 130 -26.91 -4.69 8.43
CA GLU A 130 -25.80 -5.09 9.30
C GLU A 130 -25.20 -3.89 10.04
N ALA A 131 -25.12 -2.71 9.43
CA ALA A 131 -24.70 -1.49 10.10
C ALA A 131 -25.63 -1.15 11.28
N LEU A 132 -26.96 -1.21 11.07
CA LEU A 132 -27.93 -1.01 12.15
C LEU A 132 -27.81 -2.06 13.26
N ARG A 133 -27.55 -3.33 12.91
CA ARG A 133 -27.30 -4.40 13.89
C ARG A 133 -26.07 -4.13 14.74
N ILE A 134 -24.96 -3.71 14.14
CA ILE A 134 -23.72 -3.36 14.86
C ILE A 134 -23.97 -2.18 15.79
N VAL A 135 -24.66 -1.14 15.31
CA VAL A 135 -25.00 0.04 16.11
C VAL A 135 -25.95 -0.30 17.25
N ALA A 136 -26.91 -1.21 17.04
CA ALA A 136 -27.84 -1.64 18.08
C ALA A 136 -27.18 -2.54 19.14
N ASN A 137 -26.24 -3.41 18.71
CA ASN A 137 -25.49 -4.32 19.58
C ASN A 137 -24.17 -3.73 20.08
N ARG A 138 -24.02 -2.40 20.04
CA ARG A 138 -22.85 -1.74 20.64
C ARG A 138 -22.94 -1.89 22.16
N SER A 139 -22.29 -2.90 22.70
CA SER A 139 -21.75 -2.76 24.05
C SER A 139 -20.62 -1.75 23.96
N PRO A 140 -20.48 -0.80 24.91
CA PRO A 140 -19.24 -0.04 25.04
C PRO A 140 -18.10 -1.05 25.04
N PRO A 141 -17.08 -0.90 24.18
CA PRO A 141 -15.95 -1.80 24.24
C PRO A 141 -15.35 -1.66 25.65
N THR A 142 -15.47 -2.69 26.48
CA THR A 142 -14.74 -2.77 27.75
C THR A 142 -13.30 -3.16 27.43
N ILE A 143 -12.59 -2.29 26.71
CA ILE A 143 -11.17 -2.44 26.49
C ILE A 143 -10.52 -1.89 27.76
N GLY A 144 -10.05 -2.78 28.63
CA GLY A 144 -9.18 -2.35 29.73
C GLY A 144 -8.04 -1.49 29.16
N LYS A 145 -7.59 -0.49 29.92
CA LYS A 145 -6.52 0.43 29.51
C LYS A 145 -5.42 -0.36 28.77
N PRO A 146 -4.98 0.09 27.58
CA PRO A 146 -3.98 -0.64 26.82
C PRO A 146 -2.77 -0.94 27.72
N PHE A 147 -2.22 -2.15 27.63
CA PHE A 147 -1.02 -2.59 28.38
C PHE A 147 0.24 -1.91 27.83
N LEU A 148 0.22 -0.60 27.61
CA LEU A 148 1.42 0.16 27.32
C LEU A 148 1.95 0.68 28.66
N LYS A 149 3.21 0.38 28.98
CA LYS A 149 3.89 0.79 30.22
C LYS A 149 3.75 2.29 30.50
N GLU A 150 3.54 3.08 29.45
CA GLU A 150 3.50 4.54 29.47
C GLU A 150 2.11 5.11 29.11
N THR A 151 1.03 4.34 29.28
CA THR A 151 -0.35 4.77 28.93
C THR A 151 -0.72 6.13 29.55
N ASP A 152 -0.35 6.36 30.81
CA ASP A 152 -0.63 7.63 31.50
C ASP A 152 0.23 8.82 31.01
N ARG A 153 1.32 8.55 30.27
CA ARG A 153 2.19 9.58 29.68
C ARG A 153 1.82 9.92 28.24
N GLN A 154 1.28 8.94 27.50
CA GLN A 154 0.99 9.08 26.07
C GLN A 154 -0.41 9.66 25.79
N PHE A 155 -1.32 9.58 26.75
CA PHE A 155 -2.68 10.08 26.62
C PHE A 155 -2.99 11.11 27.71
N LYS A 156 -3.81 12.11 27.38
CA LYS A 156 -4.28 13.06 28.38
C LYS A 156 -5.24 12.38 29.36
N PRO A 157 -5.31 12.82 30.63
CA PRO A 157 -6.18 12.20 31.64
C PRO A 157 -7.65 12.09 31.23
N GLU A 158 -8.17 13.06 30.47
CA GLU A 158 -9.56 13.08 30.03
C GLU A 158 -9.86 11.99 28.98
N VAL A 159 -8.86 11.61 28.17
CA VAL A 159 -8.97 10.51 27.21
C VAL A 159 -9.02 9.17 27.94
N LEU A 160 -8.21 9.02 29.00
CA LEU A 160 -8.13 7.80 29.81
C LEU A 160 -9.36 7.56 30.68
N GLN A 161 -10.11 8.60 31.02
CA GLN A 161 -11.39 8.50 31.74
C GLN A 161 -12.56 8.08 30.84
N SER A 162 -12.37 8.12 29.51
CA SER A 162 -13.39 7.82 28.50
C SER A 162 -13.22 6.46 27.81
N LEU A 163 -12.17 5.71 28.16
CA LEU A 163 -11.94 4.32 27.77
C LEU A 163 -12.67 3.37 28.74
#